data_AF-A0A8B7XGJ7-F1
#
_entry.id   AF-A0A8B7XGJ7-F1
#
_cell.length_a   1.000
_cell.length_b   1.000
_cell.length_c   1.000
_cell.angle_alpha   90.00
_cell.angle_beta   90.00
_cell.angle_gamma   90.00
#
_symmetry.space_group_name_H-M   'P 1'
#
loop_
_entity.id
_entity.type
_entity.pdbx_description
1 polymer ?
#
loop_
_entity_poly.entity_id
_entity_poly.type
_entity_poly.pdbx_seq_one_letter_code
_entity_poly.pdbx_strand_id
1 'polypeptide(L)'
;MPGGGEESQATSSAEATPSAENTETIDVVQAEDTFEDIAKHNIIQVAGDDNVGRKLVLFYCCRLPPTKTYNTSRLLGFLKYTLDQYVESDYTLVVFQYGLVHANRPNFNWLTQAYQSLDRKFKKNLKALLIVHPSNLVKVFWGIFRHLVSSKFSRKVNYIHLLSELKGLTDLERLAIPQTVLEHDKRVIERRKGKGQRSAVDQDTTAIDASNKAPPKTQQFGVSLDFLAENEGGDPIPKVIRQTVATIQKRGLETEGIFRRCPNANTIKEVQRMYNEGKEVDYNALLDVHVPALILKTFFRELPEPIMTFELYDEIMNMHDLQDNDARIAACRSIICEKLPERNYIILQHLMDLLHKISENSDKTKMSAANISIVFSPNLVWPRSKAMSLVSLAQINSFVATLLYHYDAIFTREVAEQRRVPPTRDHDDTGGVTQETTPETHSEGQPKANGSEVANGNDAVES
;
A
#
# COMPACT_ATOMS: atom_id res chain seq x y z
N MET A 1 -84.73 4.57 -26.27
CA MET A 1 -84.82 3.26 -26.94
C MET A 1 -83.56 3.07 -27.77
N PRO A 2 -82.79 1.98 -27.65
CA PRO A 2 -82.62 0.99 -26.56
C PRO A 2 -81.20 1.14 -25.93
N GLY A 3 -80.74 0.46 -24.88
CA GLY A 3 -81.19 -0.72 -24.15
C GLY A 3 -80.07 -1.76 -24.08
N GLY A 4 -79.63 -2.11 -22.86
CA GLY A 4 -79.16 -3.46 -22.49
C GLY A 4 -77.65 -3.69 -22.31
N GLY A 5 -77.26 -4.13 -21.09
CA GLY A 5 -76.07 -4.96 -20.87
C GLY A 5 -75.28 -4.67 -19.57
N GLU A 6 -75.77 -5.14 -18.41
CA GLU A 6 -74.97 -5.40 -17.20
C GLU A 6 -74.36 -6.82 -17.25
N GLU A 7 -73.18 -7.01 -16.63
CA GLU A 7 -72.76 -8.15 -15.76
C GLU A 7 -71.20 -8.23 -15.69
N SER A 8 -70.59 -7.99 -14.52
CA SER A 8 -70.15 -8.96 -13.47
C SER A 8 -68.75 -9.57 -13.75
N GLN A 9 -67.69 -9.20 -13.02
CA GLN A 9 -67.23 -9.59 -11.66
C GLN A 9 -66.19 -10.74 -11.64
N ALA A 10 -65.34 -10.70 -10.60
CA ALA A 10 -64.42 -11.73 -10.07
C ALA A 10 -62.98 -11.78 -10.66
N THR A 11 -61.97 -11.17 -10.01
CA THR A 11 -61.10 -11.66 -8.90
C THR A 11 -60.16 -12.82 -9.25
N SER A 12 -58.85 -12.58 -9.19
CA SER A 12 -57.88 -13.51 -8.59
C SER A 12 -56.55 -12.82 -8.34
N SER A 13 -56.22 -12.70 -7.06
CA SER A 13 -54.93 -12.37 -6.48
C SER A 13 -53.95 -13.54 -6.62
N ALA A 14 -52.72 -13.27 -7.08
CA ALA A 14 -51.59 -14.16 -6.89
C ALA A 14 -50.35 -13.33 -6.50
N GLU A 15 -49.74 -13.72 -5.39
CA GLU A 15 -48.51 -13.22 -4.80
C GLU A 15 -47.36 -13.15 -5.81
N ALA A 16 -46.62 -12.04 -5.79
CA ALA A 16 -45.31 -11.94 -6.43
C ALA A 16 -44.24 -11.77 -5.34
N THR A 17 -43.47 -12.83 -5.16
CA THR A 17 -42.19 -12.93 -4.45
C THR A 17 -41.20 -11.85 -4.93
N PRO A 18 -40.30 -11.33 -4.07
CA PRO A 18 -39.38 -10.29 -4.48
C PRO A 18 -38.26 -10.90 -5.34
N SER A 19 -38.23 -10.50 -6.61
CA SER A 19 -37.14 -10.78 -7.54
C SER A 19 -35.87 -10.07 -7.07
N ALA A 20 -34.89 -10.87 -6.62
CA ALA A 20 -33.50 -10.50 -6.57
C ALA A 20 -32.98 -10.34 -8.00
N GLU A 21 -32.41 -9.18 -8.33
CA GLU A 21 -31.43 -8.98 -9.41
C GLU A 21 -30.97 -7.52 -9.38
N ASN A 22 -29.94 -7.25 -8.59
CA ASN A 22 -29.01 -6.14 -8.81
C ASN A 22 -27.61 -6.76 -8.86
N THR A 23 -27.41 -7.61 -9.86
CA THR A 23 -26.07 -8.04 -10.26
C THR A 23 -25.55 -6.91 -11.14
N GLU A 24 -24.78 -5.99 -10.57
CA GLU A 24 -23.92 -5.12 -11.37
C GLU A 24 -22.88 -6.02 -12.05
N THR A 25 -23.27 -6.57 -13.19
CA THR A 25 -22.34 -7.10 -14.18
C THR A 25 -21.40 -5.97 -14.54
N ILE A 26 -20.11 -6.16 -14.25
CA ILE A 26 -19.02 -5.35 -14.78
C ILE A 26 -19.11 -5.52 -16.29
N ASP A 27 -19.82 -4.59 -16.94
CA ASP A 27 -20.05 -4.64 -18.37
C ASP A 27 -18.71 -4.63 -19.08
N VAL A 28 -18.55 -5.69 -19.88
CA VAL A 28 -17.49 -5.92 -20.85
C VAL A 28 -17.36 -4.66 -21.71
N VAL A 29 -16.27 -3.91 -21.50
CA VAL A 29 -15.89 -2.80 -22.37
C VAL A 29 -15.73 -3.33 -23.79
N GLN A 30 -16.46 -2.72 -24.72
CA GLN A 30 -16.49 -3.08 -26.14
C GLN A 30 -15.07 -3.22 -26.73
N ALA A 31 -14.86 -4.32 -27.46
CA ALA A 31 -13.58 -4.81 -27.99
C ALA A 31 -12.91 -3.94 -29.09
N GLU A 32 -13.34 -2.69 -29.32
CA GLU A 32 -12.70 -1.76 -30.27
C GLU A 32 -11.80 -0.69 -29.59
N ASP A 33 -11.86 -0.59 -28.25
CA ASP A 33 -11.16 0.44 -27.45
C ASP A 33 -10.05 -0.11 -26.54
N THR A 34 -9.59 -1.35 -26.74
CA THR A 34 -8.45 -1.85 -25.97
C THR A 34 -7.18 -1.19 -26.50
N PHE A 35 -6.58 -0.29 -25.71
CA PHE A 35 -5.30 0.36 -26.02
C PHE A 35 -4.11 -0.63 -26.05
N GLU A 36 -4.32 -1.91 -26.33
CA GLU A 36 -3.34 -2.98 -26.35
C GLU A 36 -2.17 -2.69 -27.30
N ASP A 37 -2.49 -2.10 -28.46
CA ASP A 37 -1.53 -1.67 -29.46
C ASP A 37 -0.52 -0.66 -28.90
N ILE A 38 -0.93 0.11 -27.89
CA ILE A 38 -0.10 1.10 -27.20
C ILE A 38 0.52 0.52 -25.92
N ALA A 39 -0.26 -0.23 -25.14
CA ALA A 39 0.14 -0.80 -23.86
C ALA A 39 1.37 -1.71 -24.01
N LYS A 40 1.46 -2.48 -25.10
CA LYS A 40 2.61 -3.36 -25.39
C LYS A 40 3.96 -2.64 -25.42
N HIS A 41 3.97 -1.33 -25.73
CA HIS A 41 5.19 -0.54 -25.76
C HIS A 41 5.67 -0.12 -24.37
N ASN A 42 4.87 -0.28 -23.32
CA ASN A 42 5.21 0.10 -21.94
C ASN A 42 5.68 1.57 -21.81
N ILE A 43 5.06 2.47 -22.60
CA ILE A 43 5.38 3.91 -22.63
C ILE A 43 5.03 4.56 -21.30
N ILE A 44 3.91 4.15 -20.70
CA ILE A 44 3.41 4.64 -19.42
C ILE A 44 3.45 3.51 -18.41
N GLN A 45 3.83 3.83 -17.18
CA GLN A 45 3.79 2.91 -16.05
C GLN A 45 3.36 3.68 -14.80
N VAL A 46 2.76 3.00 -13.84
CA VAL A 46 2.48 3.58 -12.52
C VAL A 46 3.37 2.85 -11.53
N ALA A 47 4.15 3.59 -10.76
CA ALA A 47 5.16 3.04 -9.86
C ALA A 47 4.85 3.42 -8.41
N GLY A 48 3.77 2.83 -7.87
CA GLY A 48 3.37 3.04 -6.48
C GLY A 48 3.22 4.51 -6.10
N ASP A 49 3.64 4.82 -4.87
CA ASP A 49 3.59 6.16 -4.28
C ASP A 49 5.02 6.69 -4.06
N ASP A 50 5.21 8.00 -4.18
CA ASP A 50 6.46 8.67 -3.78
C ASP A 50 6.60 8.74 -2.25
N ASN A 51 7.71 9.30 -1.77
CA ASN A 51 8.02 9.41 -0.34
C ASN A 51 7.01 10.25 0.47
N VAL A 52 6.03 10.88 -0.19
CA VAL A 52 4.98 11.68 0.45
C VAL A 52 3.58 11.15 0.12
N GLY A 53 3.47 9.93 -0.43
CA GLY A 53 2.21 9.23 -0.66
C GLY A 53 1.51 9.54 -1.98
N ARG A 54 2.14 10.27 -2.90
CA ARG A 54 1.53 10.65 -4.19
C ARG A 54 1.82 9.58 -5.23
N LYS A 55 0.82 9.20 -6.03
CA LYS A 55 1.00 8.23 -7.12
C LYS A 55 2.07 8.70 -8.10
N LEU A 56 3.01 7.83 -8.45
CA LEU A 56 4.02 8.08 -9.46
C LEU A 56 3.56 7.54 -10.81
N VAL A 57 3.37 8.43 -11.78
CA VAL A 57 3.11 8.06 -13.18
C VAL A 57 4.39 8.29 -13.96
N LEU A 58 4.92 7.25 -14.58
CA LEU A 58 6.17 7.27 -15.33
C LEU A 58 5.88 7.26 -16.82
N PHE A 59 6.58 8.11 -17.57
CA PHE A 59 6.50 8.21 -19.02
C PHE A 59 7.89 8.03 -19.63
N TYR A 60 8.07 7.00 -20.46
CA TYR A 60 9.35 6.62 -21.04
C TYR A 60 9.44 7.01 -22.51
N CYS A 61 10.14 8.11 -22.81
CA CYS A 61 10.29 8.55 -24.19
C CYS A 61 11.08 7.58 -25.07
N CYS A 62 12.00 6.80 -24.50
CA CYS A 62 12.76 5.78 -25.24
C CYS A 62 11.91 4.61 -25.75
N ARG A 63 10.68 4.47 -25.25
CA ARG A 63 9.72 3.45 -25.68
C ARG A 63 8.70 3.99 -26.68
N LEU A 64 8.78 5.27 -27.06
CA LEU A 64 7.90 5.85 -28.06
C LEU A 64 8.20 5.30 -29.46
N PRO A 65 7.21 4.72 -30.14
CA PRO A 65 7.36 4.32 -31.53
C PRO A 65 7.46 5.55 -32.46
N PRO A 66 7.97 5.37 -33.70
CA PRO A 66 8.01 6.45 -34.68
C PRO A 66 6.63 7.03 -34.98
N THR A 67 6.52 8.36 -35.04
CA THR A 67 5.24 9.07 -35.25
C THR A 67 4.58 8.78 -36.59
N LYS A 68 5.36 8.38 -37.60
CA LYS A 68 4.83 7.99 -38.92
C LYS A 68 4.07 6.66 -38.91
N THR A 69 4.38 5.80 -37.97
CA THR A 69 3.80 4.44 -37.86
C THR A 69 2.86 4.33 -36.66
N TYR A 70 2.53 5.46 -36.02
CA TYR A 70 1.89 5.45 -34.71
C TYR A 70 0.88 6.59 -34.55
N ASN A 71 -0.31 6.25 -34.08
CA ASN A 71 -1.39 7.21 -33.88
C ASN A 71 -1.19 8.00 -32.57
N THR A 72 -0.62 9.19 -32.69
CA THR A 72 -0.38 10.09 -31.55
C THR A 72 -1.67 10.58 -30.85
N SER A 73 -2.83 10.55 -31.51
CA SER A 73 -4.11 10.86 -30.87
C SER A 73 -4.57 9.71 -29.97
N ARG A 74 -4.37 8.45 -30.39
CA ARG A 74 -4.62 7.28 -29.54
C ARG A 74 -3.68 7.23 -28.33
N LEU A 75 -2.42 7.67 -28.46
CA LEU A 75 -1.52 7.83 -27.30
C LEU A 75 -2.06 8.80 -26.26
N LEU A 76 -2.60 9.93 -26.72
CA LEU A 76 -3.22 10.90 -25.84
C LEU A 76 -4.48 10.31 -25.17
N GLY A 77 -5.27 9.54 -25.91
CA GLY A 77 -6.38 8.75 -25.37
C GLY A 77 -5.92 7.77 -24.29
N PHE A 78 -4.87 6.97 -24.56
CA PHE A 78 -4.31 6.02 -23.60
C PHE A 78 -3.72 6.71 -22.36
N LEU A 79 -3.04 7.85 -22.54
CA LEU A 79 -2.53 8.65 -21.44
C LEU A 79 -3.68 9.16 -20.58
N LYS A 80 -4.76 9.67 -21.18
CA LYS A 80 -5.96 10.10 -20.46
C LYS A 80 -6.63 8.95 -19.74
N TYR A 81 -6.84 7.82 -20.42
CA TYR A 81 -7.43 6.60 -19.85
C TYR A 81 -6.63 6.12 -18.63
N THR A 82 -5.30 6.03 -18.76
CA THR A 82 -4.43 5.62 -17.66
C THR A 82 -4.48 6.63 -16.52
N LEU A 83 -4.33 7.92 -16.84
CA LEU A 83 -4.35 8.98 -15.84
C LEU A 83 -5.72 9.08 -15.14
N ASP A 84 -6.84 8.82 -15.81
CA ASP A 84 -8.18 8.92 -15.23
C ASP A 84 -8.39 8.04 -14.00
N GLN A 85 -7.73 6.88 -13.97
CA GLN A 85 -7.72 5.97 -12.82
C GLN A 85 -7.03 6.56 -11.57
N TYR A 86 -6.20 7.60 -11.72
CA TYR A 86 -5.36 8.15 -10.64
C TYR A 86 -5.50 9.65 -10.41
N VAL A 87 -5.90 10.42 -11.44
CA VAL A 87 -5.88 11.90 -11.43
C VAL A 87 -6.84 12.52 -10.46
N GLU A 88 -7.79 11.76 -9.96
CA GLU A 88 -8.62 12.27 -8.89
C GLU A 88 -7.86 12.37 -7.56
N SER A 89 -6.67 11.76 -7.47
CA SER A 89 -5.70 11.84 -6.37
C SER A 89 -4.52 12.73 -6.73
N ASP A 90 -3.81 13.21 -5.71
CA ASP A 90 -2.56 13.93 -5.92
C ASP A 90 -1.49 12.98 -6.51
N TYR A 91 -0.86 13.39 -7.61
CA TYR A 91 0.10 12.56 -8.33
C TYR A 91 1.31 13.34 -8.84
N THR A 92 2.39 12.63 -9.13
CA THR A 92 3.62 13.13 -9.73
C THR A 92 3.84 12.43 -11.05
N LEU A 93 4.10 13.19 -12.12
CA LEU A 93 4.44 12.67 -13.44
C LEU A 93 5.95 12.75 -13.65
N VAL A 94 6.60 11.62 -13.90
CA VAL A 94 8.03 11.52 -14.18
C VAL A 94 8.21 11.20 -15.65
N VAL A 95 8.82 12.10 -16.41
CA VAL A 95 9.10 11.93 -17.84
C VAL A 95 10.58 11.64 -18.02
N PHE A 96 10.91 10.39 -18.35
CA PHE A 96 12.25 9.99 -18.76
C PHE A 96 12.47 10.41 -20.21
N GLN A 97 13.09 11.57 -20.39
CA GLN A 97 13.17 12.24 -21.68
C GLN A 97 14.14 11.57 -22.67
N TYR A 98 15.09 10.80 -22.16
CA TYR A 98 16.06 10.11 -23.00
C TYR A 98 15.35 9.20 -24.02
N GLY A 99 15.88 9.16 -25.26
CA GLY A 99 15.30 8.40 -26.37
C GLY A 99 14.33 9.17 -27.27
N LEU A 100 14.06 10.46 -27.00
CA LEU A 100 13.42 11.32 -27.99
C LEU A 100 14.37 11.61 -29.16
N VAL A 101 13.93 11.26 -30.37
CA VAL A 101 14.57 11.55 -31.65
C VAL A 101 13.55 12.22 -32.59
N HIS A 102 14.00 12.82 -33.69
CA HIS A 102 13.09 13.49 -34.64
C HIS A 102 11.96 12.56 -35.14
N ALA A 103 12.23 11.26 -35.26
CA ALA A 103 11.27 10.29 -35.76
C ALA A 103 10.14 9.93 -34.77
N ASN A 104 10.34 10.04 -33.45
CA ASN A 104 9.33 9.65 -32.44
C ASN A 104 8.84 10.83 -31.58
N ARG A 105 9.46 12.01 -31.74
CA ARG A 105 9.15 13.18 -30.95
C ARG A 105 7.79 13.77 -31.34
N PRO A 106 6.86 13.96 -30.39
CA PRO A 106 5.65 14.71 -30.66
C PRO A 106 5.98 16.16 -31.04
N ASN A 107 5.30 16.68 -32.06
CA ASN A 107 5.49 18.07 -32.48
C ASN A 107 4.87 19.03 -31.44
N PHE A 108 5.23 20.31 -31.54
CA PHE A 108 4.80 21.34 -30.58
C PHE A 108 3.27 21.51 -30.54
N ASN A 109 2.60 21.37 -31.69
CA ASN A 109 1.15 21.46 -31.80
C ASN A 109 0.48 20.33 -31.03
N TRP A 110 1.00 19.10 -31.13
CA TRP A 110 0.51 17.97 -30.35
C TRP A 110 0.65 18.20 -28.85
N LEU A 111 1.78 18.75 -28.37
CA LEU A 111 1.97 19.02 -26.93
C LEU A 111 0.97 20.07 -26.41
N THR A 112 0.70 21.09 -27.24
CA THR A 112 -0.30 22.11 -26.95
C THR A 112 -1.71 21.54 -26.91
N GLN A 113 -2.07 20.72 -27.91
CA GLN A 113 -3.35 20.00 -27.95
C GLN A 113 -3.51 19.05 -26.77
N ALA A 114 -2.47 18.29 -26.43
CA ALA A 114 -2.46 17.40 -25.28
C ALA A 114 -2.75 18.19 -24.00
N TYR A 115 -2.03 19.28 -23.73
CA TYR A 115 -2.30 20.12 -22.55
C TYR A 115 -3.70 20.72 -22.56
N GLN A 116 -4.19 21.24 -23.70
CA GLN A 116 -5.53 21.83 -23.78
C GLN A 116 -6.62 20.79 -23.55
N SER A 117 -6.42 19.57 -24.05
CA SER A 117 -7.37 18.46 -23.92
C SER A 117 -7.45 17.86 -22.52
N LEU A 118 -6.49 18.14 -21.63
CA LEU A 118 -6.53 17.68 -20.24
C LEU A 118 -7.47 18.58 -19.43
N ASP A 119 -8.50 18.00 -18.85
CA ASP A 119 -9.44 18.73 -18.00
C ASP A 119 -8.81 19.20 -16.69
N ARG A 120 -9.59 19.96 -15.91
CA ARG A 120 -9.14 20.56 -14.65
C ARG A 120 -8.58 19.52 -13.67
N LYS A 121 -9.15 18.30 -13.61
CA LYS A 121 -8.74 17.25 -12.66
C LYS A 121 -7.26 16.86 -12.83
N PHE A 122 -6.84 16.57 -14.05
CA PHE A 122 -5.44 16.27 -14.40
C PHE A 122 -4.49 17.40 -14.00
N LYS A 123 -4.82 18.63 -14.39
CA LYS A 123 -3.94 19.80 -14.18
C LYS A 123 -3.85 20.21 -12.71
N LYS A 124 -4.95 20.09 -11.94
CA LYS A 124 -5.02 20.50 -10.53
C LYS A 124 -4.26 19.53 -9.63
N ASN A 125 -4.46 18.24 -9.83
CA ASN A 125 -3.98 17.20 -8.92
C ASN A 125 -2.55 16.73 -9.22
N LEU A 126 -2.02 17.03 -10.41
CA LEU A 126 -0.57 16.98 -10.66
C LEU A 126 0.17 17.90 -9.68
N LYS A 127 1.10 17.40 -8.87
CA LYS A 127 1.91 18.21 -7.95
C LYS A 127 3.31 18.50 -8.45
N ALA A 128 3.89 17.54 -9.16
CA ALA A 128 5.19 17.69 -9.78
C ALA A 128 5.22 17.02 -11.16
N LEU A 129 5.84 17.68 -12.12
CA LEU A 129 6.24 17.14 -13.41
C LEU A 129 7.77 17.10 -13.44
N LEU A 130 8.33 15.92 -13.19
CA LEU A 130 9.77 15.69 -13.13
C LEU A 130 10.28 15.27 -14.51
N ILE A 131 11.05 16.11 -15.18
CA ILE A 131 11.65 15.79 -16.48
C ILE A 131 13.08 15.32 -16.24
N VAL A 132 13.31 14.02 -16.43
CA VAL A 132 14.60 13.35 -16.18
C VAL A 132 15.44 13.36 -17.45
N HIS A 133 16.72 13.74 -17.30
CA HIS A 133 17.70 13.97 -18.36
C HIS A 133 17.22 14.95 -19.44
N PRO A 134 16.88 16.20 -19.08
CA PRO A 134 16.34 17.13 -20.03
C PRO A 134 17.39 17.55 -21.07
N SER A 135 17.00 17.55 -22.35
CA SER A 135 17.85 18.07 -23.42
C SER A 135 17.73 19.60 -23.51
N ASN A 136 18.78 20.27 -24.02
CA ASN A 136 18.76 21.73 -24.22
C ASN A 136 17.58 22.15 -25.11
N LEU A 137 17.29 21.34 -26.13
CA LEU A 137 16.16 21.58 -27.02
C LEU A 137 14.84 21.60 -26.24
N VAL A 138 14.58 20.60 -25.38
CA VAL A 138 13.35 20.56 -24.58
C VAL A 138 13.27 21.72 -23.59
N LYS A 139 14.39 22.16 -23.00
CA LYS A 139 14.40 23.36 -22.15
C LYS A 139 14.01 24.63 -22.92
N VAL A 140 14.51 24.78 -24.15
CA VAL A 140 14.13 25.91 -25.04
C VAL A 140 12.65 25.84 -25.39
N PHE A 141 12.17 24.68 -25.83
CA PHE A 141 10.75 24.47 -26.12
C PHE A 141 9.87 24.72 -24.90
N TRP A 142 10.29 24.31 -23.70
CA TRP A 142 9.58 24.58 -22.47
C TRP A 142 9.54 26.08 -22.14
N GLY A 143 10.62 26.81 -22.39
CA GLY A 143 10.66 28.28 -22.27
C GLY A 143 9.57 28.97 -23.08
N ILE A 144 9.34 28.50 -24.31
CA ILE A 144 8.25 28.99 -25.18
C ILE A 144 6.89 28.51 -24.66
N PHE A 145 6.77 27.21 -24.36
CA PHE A 145 5.52 26.57 -23.92
C PHE A 145 5.00 27.12 -22.59
N ARG A 146 5.89 27.67 -21.74
CA ARG A 146 5.53 28.30 -20.46
C ARG A 146 4.45 29.38 -20.61
N HIS A 147 4.42 30.08 -21.74
CA HIS A 147 3.44 31.12 -22.02
C HIS A 147 2.05 30.58 -22.37
N LEU A 148 1.94 29.30 -22.74
CA LEU A 148 0.68 28.64 -23.11
C LEU A 148 0.04 27.90 -21.93
N VAL A 149 0.76 27.76 -20.81
CA VAL A 149 0.29 27.09 -19.59
C VAL A 149 0.12 28.07 -18.43
N SER A 150 -0.73 27.73 -17.47
CA SER A 150 -0.92 28.60 -16.30
C SER A 150 0.37 28.73 -15.47
N SER A 151 0.58 29.88 -14.81
CA SER A 151 1.72 30.07 -13.88
C SER A 151 1.75 29.01 -12.76
N LYS A 152 0.57 28.58 -12.28
CA LYS A 152 0.45 27.48 -11.30
C LYS A 152 0.97 26.15 -11.86
N PHE A 153 0.69 25.83 -13.12
CA PHE A 153 1.18 24.63 -13.77
C PHE A 153 2.68 24.72 -14.05
N SER A 154 3.16 25.87 -14.54
CA SER A 154 4.58 26.09 -14.82
C SER A 154 5.47 25.86 -13.59
N ARG A 155 5.01 26.20 -12.39
CA ARG A 155 5.76 25.97 -11.13
C ARG A 155 5.90 24.50 -10.74
N LYS A 156 5.17 23.59 -11.39
CA LYS A 156 5.22 22.15 -11.11
C LYS A 156 6.36 21.45 -11.86
N VAL A 157 6.95 22.10 -12.87
CA VAL A 157 7.95 21.48 -13.74
C VAL A 157 9.32 21.59 -13.13
N ASN A 158 9.93 20.43 -12.86
CA ASN A 158 11.26 20.33 -12.26
C ASN A 158 12.15 19.49 -13.18
N TYR A 159 13.40 19.92 -13.32
CA TYR A 159 14.39 19.24 -14.13
C TYR A 159 15.29 18.38 -13.25
N ILE A 160 15.38 17.10 -13.56
CA ILE A 160 16.25 16.15 -12.88
C ILE A 160 17.37 15.76 -13.84
N HIS A 161 18.61 16.03 -13.45
CA HIS A 161 19.75 15.83 -14.32
C HIS A 161 20.37 14.44 -14.20
N LEU A 162 20.32 13.87 -12.99
CA LEU A 162 20.87 12.56 -12.65
C LEU A 162 19.83 11.69 -11.94
N LEU A 163 19.90 10.38 -12.12
CA LEU A 163 19.00 9.46 -11.41
C LEU A 163 19.20 9.47 -9.88
N SER A 164 20.40 9.85 -9.40
CA SER A 164 20.66 10.04 -7.97
C SER A 164 19.79 11.12 -7.32
N GLU A 165 19.47 12.19 -8.06
CA GLU A 165 18.55 13.25 -7.60
C GLU A 165 17.11 12.71 -7.49
N LEU A 166 16.71 11.78 -8.38
CA LEU A 166 15.41 11.13 -8.32
C LEU A 166 15.32 10.14 -7.15
N LYS A 167 16.42 9.46 -6.79
CA LYS A 167 16.50 8.54 -5.63
C LYS A 167 16.14 9.22 -4.31
N GLY A 168 16.47 10.50 -4.16
CA GLY A 168 16.09 11.28 -2.97
C GLY A 168 14.57 11.52 -2.84
N LEU A 169 13.82 11.35 -3.93
CA LEU A 169 12.38 11.60 -4.00
C LEU A 169 11.53 10.32 -3.99
N THR A 170 12.10 9.20 -4.44
CA THR A 170 11.43 7.90 -4.53
C THR A 170 12.44 6.75 -4.58
N ASP A 171 12.02 5.57 -4.14
CA ASP A 171 12.76 4.33 -4.35
C ASP A 171 12.88 4.03 -5.87
N LEU A 172 14.11 4.01 -6.38
CA LEU A 172 14.38 3.75 -7.79
C LEU A 172 14.11 2.30 -8.18
N GLU A 173 14.20 1.34 -7.25
CA GLU A 173 14.01 -0.08 -7.56
C GLU A 173 12.57 -0.38 -7.96
N ARG A 174 11.63 0.43 -7.48
CA ARG A 174 10.21 0.36 -7.88
C ARG A 174 9.95 0.94 -9.25
N LEU A 175 10.83 1.81 -9.73
CA LEU A 175 10.73 2.37 -11.07
C LEU A 175 11.33 1.36 -12.04
N ALA A 176 10.57 0.83 -12.99
CA ALA A 176 11.12 -0.06 -14.02
C ALA A 176 11.92 0.73 -15.08
N ILE A 177 12.99 1.38 -14.63
CA ILE A 177 13.83 2.26 -15.44
C ILE A 177 14.49 1.41 -16.53
N PRO A 178 14.28 1.73 -17.81
CA PRO A 178 14.92 1.02 -18.91
C PRO A 178 16.45 1.08 -18.80
N GLN A 179 17.12 -0.02 -19.15
CA GLN A 179 18.58 -0.10 -19.17
C GLN A 179 19.22 1.01 -20.00
N THR A 180 18.59 1.39 -21.10
CA THR A 180 19.04 2.48 -21.98
C THR A 180 19.08 3.84 -21.28
N VAL A 181 18.19 4.08 -20.30
CA VAL A 181 18.17 5.28 -19.47
C VAL A 181 19.29 5.21 -18.42
N LEU A 182 19.48 4.05 -17.78
CA LEU A 182 20.58 3.83 -16.82
C LEU A 182 21.96 4.05 -17.48
N GLU A 183 22.16 3.51 -18.69
CA GLU A 183 23.38 3.72 -19.49
C GLU A 183 23.55 5.18 -19.92
N HIS A 184 22.45 5.90 -20.17
CA HIS A 184 22.52 7.32 -20.46
C HIS A 184 22.98 8.12 -19.24
N ASP A 185 22.42 7.84 -18.06
CA ASP A 185 22.81 8.47 -16.79
C ASP A 185 24.32 8.30 -16.53
N LYS A 186 24.85 7.07 -16.67
CA LYS A 186 26.30 6.77 -16.58
C LYS A 186 27.12 7.65 -17.53
N ARG A 187 26.72 7.76 -18.81
CA ARG A 187 27.40 8.61 -19.80
C ARG A 187 27.32 10.10 -19.45
N VAL A 188 26.24 10.56 -18.84
CA VAL A 188 26.12 11.96 -18.38
C VAL A 188 27.09 12.21 -17.22
N ILE A 189 27.19 11.28 -16.27
CA ILE A 189 28.14 11.34 -15.15
C ILE A 189 29.58 11.40 -15.67
N GLU A 190 29.97 10.51 -16.59
CA GLU A 190 31.30 10.47 -17.18
C GLU A 190 31.66 11.77 -17.92
N ARG A 191 30.73 12.31 -18.73
CA ARG A 191 30.95 13.60 -19.43
C ARG A 191 31.12 14.77 -18.47
N ARG A 192 30.45 14.74 -17.31
CA ARG A 192 30.62 15.76 -16.27
C ARG A 192 32.00 15.63 -15.59
N LYS A 193 32.44 14.40 -15.31
CA LYS A 193 33.79 14.11 -14.78
C LYS A 193 34.91 14.54 -15.75
N GLY A 194 34.73 14.31 -17.05
CA GLY A 194 35.72 14.65 -18.08
C GLY A 194 35.83 16.15 -18.44
N LYS A 195 34.87 16.99 -18.03
CA LYS A 195 34.86 18.45 -18.32
C LYS A 195 35.47 19.32 -17.22
N GLY A 196 36.28 18.76 -16.33
CA GLY A 196 37.07 19.54 -15.36
C GLY A 196 36.28 20.11 -14.18
N GLN A 197 35.03 19.69 -13.95
CA GLN A 197 34.41 19.88 -12.65
C GLN A 197 34.93 18.80 -11.70
N ARG A 198 36.07 19.08 -11.05
CA ARG A 198 36.28 18.61 -9.69
C ARG A 198 35.29 19.36 -8.81
N SER A 199 34.02 18.94 -8.83
CA SER A 199 33.13 19.26 -7.72
C SER A 199 33.63 18.47 -6.53
N ALA A 200 33.87 19.16 -5.41
CA ALA A 200 34.06 18.56 -4.11
C ALA A 200 32.83 17.71 -3.77
N VAL A 201 32.86 16.45 -4.15
CA VAL A 201 31.94 15.40 -3.70
C VAL A 201 32.80 14.14 -3.49
N ASP A 202 33.76 14.29 -2.58
CA ASP A 202 34.33 13.18 -1.80
C ASP A 202 34.35 13.66 -0.33
N GLN A 203 33.15 13.96 0.16
CA GLN A 203 32.79 13.86 1.57
C GLN A 203 31.41 13.19 1.63
N ASP A 204 31.36 11.95 1.15
CA ASP A 204 30.39 10.99 1.67
C ASP A 204 30.90 9.56 1.44
N THR A 205 32.17 9.32 1.74
CA THR A 205 32.73 7.97 1.92
C THR A 205 32.70 7.51 3.38
N THR A 206 32.05 8.27 4.28
CA THR A 206 31.73 7.80 5.64
C THR A 206 30.38 7.08 5.74
N ALA A 207 29.65 6.88 4.63
CA ALA A 207 28.37 6.16 4.64
C ALA A 207 28.47 4.66 4.28
N ILE A 208 29.67 4.10 4.14
CA ILE A 208 29.85 2.64 3.98
C ILE A 208 29.93 1.92 5.35
N ASP A 209 30.17 2.66 6.45
CA ASP A 209 30.21 2.09 7.81
C ASP A 209 28.87 2.14 8.58
N ALA A 210 27.82 2.77 8.02
CA ALA A 210 26.50 2.82 8.67
C ALA A 210 25.57 1.65 8.26
N SER A 211 25.92 0.91 7.21
CA SER A 211 25.07 -0.16 6.64
C SER A 211 25.17 -1.52 7.36
N ASN A 212 26.06 -1.64 8.36
CA ASN A 212 26.24 -2.89 9.13
C ASN A 212 25.71 -2.78 10.57
N LYS A 213 25.05 -1.67 10.94
CA LYS A 213 24.45 -1.57 12.26
C LYS A 213 23.05 -2.17 12.21
N ALA A 214 22.82 -3.21 13.01
CA ALA A 214 21.50 -3.80 13.17
C ALA A 214 20.47 -2.70 13.48
N PRO A 215 19.25 -2.78 12.93
CA PRO A 215 18.22 -1.78 13.17
C PRO A 215 17.98 -1.64 14.69
N PRO A 216 17.69 -0.42 15.19
CA PRO A 216 17.30 -0.24 16.59
C PRO A 216 16.15 -1.17 16.94
N LYS A 217 16.12 -1.72 18.16
CA LYS A 217 15.00 -2.58 18.63
C LYS A 217 13.63 -1.89 18.52
N THR A 218 13.62 -0.56 18.54
CA THR A 218 12.43 0.27 18.39
C THR A 218 12.04 0.53 16.94
N GLN A 219 12.82 0.09 15.94
CA GLN A 219 12.54 0.29 14.53
C GLN A 219 11.18 -0.32 14.16
N GLN A 220 10.39 0.40 13.36
CA GLN A 220 9.02 0.04 13.01
C GLN A 220 8.79 -0.07 11.50
N PHE A 221 9.46 0.77 10.73
CA PHE A 221 9.36 0.79 9.27
C PHE A 221 10.58 0.13 8.63
N GLY A 222 10.40 -0.53 7.48
CA GLY A 222 11.52 -1.14 6.75
C GLY A 222 12.06 -2.44 7.33
N VAL A 223 11.35 -3.08 8.28
CA VAL A 223 11.78 -4.28 8.99
C VAL A 223 10.77 -5.42 8.80
N SER A 224 11.21 -6.67 8.99
CA SER A 224 10.35 -7.84 8.83
C SER A 224 9.29 -7.94 9.93
N LEU A 225 8.20 -8.64 9.64
CA LEU A 225 7.16 -8.90 10.63
C LEU A 225 7.67 -9.72 11.82
N ASP A 226 8.63 -10.62 11.61
CA ASP A 226 9.27 -11.39 12.68
C ASP A 226 10.11 -10.50 13.60
N PHE A 227 10.87 -9.56 13.03
CA PHE A 227 11.60 -8.57 13.82
C PHE A 227 10.66 -7.76 14.71
N LEU A 228 9.52 -7.30 14.18
CA LEU A 228 8.54 -6.54 14.95
C LEU A 228 7.98 -7.38 16.09
N ALA A 229 7.64 -8.63 15.83
CA ALA A 229 7.11 -9.55 16.83
C ALA A 229 8.08 -9.77 18.00
N GLU A 230 9.35 -10.03 17.71
CA GLU A 230 10.38 -10.26 18.71
C GLU A 230 10.60 -9.05 19.61
N ASN A 231 10.45 -7.84 19.06
CA ASN A 231 10.67 -6.58 19.78
C ASN A 231 9.38 -5.98 20.39
N GLU A 232 8.20 -6.56 20.10
CA GLU A 232 6.89 -6.13 20.62
C GLU A 232 6.21 -7.20 21.49
N GLY A 233 6.99 -8.10 22.09
CA GLY A 233 6.47 -9.08 23.04
C GLY A 233 5.60 -10.17 22.42
N GLY A 234 5.78 -10.44 21.12
CA GLY A 234 5.08 -11.50 20.39
C GLY A 234 3.70 -11.13 19.86
N ASP A 235 3.27 -9.87 19.96
CA ASP A 235 1.97 -9.42 19.43
C ASP A 235 1.88 -9.73 17.91
N PRO A 236 0.81 -10.40 17.44
CA PRO A 236 0.68 -10.74 16.03
C PRO A 236 0.47 -9.51 15.14
N ILE A 237 -0.11 -8.43 15.67
CA ILE A 237 -0.33 -7.19 14.94
C ILE A 237 0.77 -6.20 15.34
N PRO A 238 1.41 -5.47 14.42
CA PRO A 238 2.34 -4.40 14.80
C PRO A 238 1.63 -3.19 15.41
N LYS A 239 2.25 -2.52 16.40
CA LYS A 239 1.63 -1.34 17.06
C LYS A 239 1.25 -0.20 16.11
N VAL A 240 2.05 0.03 15.05
CA VAL A 240 1.73 1.03 14.01
C VAL A 240 0.37 0.72 13.37
N ILE A 241 0.13 -0.54 13.03
CA ILE A 241 -1.13 -0.98 12.43
C ILE A 241 -2.28 -0.82 13.43
N ARG A 242 -2.15 -1.34 14.66
CA ARG A 242 -3.21 -1.20 15.69
C ARG A 242 -3.62 0.25 15.90
N GLN A 243 -2.65 1.14 16.12
CA GLN A 243 -2.92 2.53 16.45
C GLN A 243 -3.55 3.29 15.27
N THR A 244 -3.03 3.08 14.05
CA THR A 244 -3.58 3.74 12.86
C THR A 244 -4.97 3.22 12.51
N VAL A 245 -5.19 1.90 12.53
CA VAL A 245 -6.50 1.29 12.29
C VAL A 245 -7.53 1.79 13.30
N ALA A 246 -7.24 1.72 14.61
CA ALA A 246 -8.15 2.21 15.64
C ALA A 246 -8.49 3.69 15.47
N THR A 247 -7.50 4.50 15.10
CA THR A 247 -7.69 5.93 14.85
C THR A 247 -8.60 6.20 13.63
N ILE A 248 -8.42 5.44 12.55
CA ILE A 248 -9.20 5.59 11.32
C ILE A 248 -10.62 5.03 11.53
N GLN A 249 -10.80 3.93 12.26
CA GLN A 249 -12.14 3.46 12.64
C GLN A 249 -12.90 4.52 13.45
N LYS A 250 -12.23 5.24 14.36
CA LYS A 250 -12.86 6.27 15.19
C LYS A 250 -13.24 7.54 14.42
N ARG A 251 -12.46 7.96 13.41
CA ARG A 251 -12.59 9.30 12.80
C ARG A 251 -12.68 9.31 11.27
N GLY A 252 -12.31 8.22 10.61
CA GLY A 252 -12.07 8.14 9.17
C GLY A 252 -13.18 7.48 8.36
N LEU A 253 -14.12 6.77 8.99
CA LEU A 253 -15.18 6.01 8.30
C LEU A 253 -16.16 6.86 7.47
N GLU A 254 -16.22 8.17 7.74
CA GLU A 254 -17.03 9.12 6.96
C GLU A 254 -16.19 10.20 6.28
N THR A 255 -14.86 10.10 6.35
CA THR A 255 -13.96 11.12 5.81
C THR A 255 -13.81 10.99 4.30
N GLU A 256 -14.17 12.03 3.57
CA GLU A 256 -14.01 12.10 2.11
C GLU A 256 -12.54 11.91 1.68
N GLY A 257 -12.30 10.93 0.80
CA GLY A 257 -10.99 10.65 0.23
C GLY A 257 -9.97 10.10 1.22
N ILE A 258 -10.41 9.43 2.30
CA ILE A 258 -9.53 8.66 3.19
C ILE A 258 -8.65 7.68 2.37
N PHE A 259 -7.38 7.52 2.74
CA PHE A 259 -6.31 6.82 1.99
C PHE A 259 -5.90 7.39 0.62
N ARG A 260 -6.69 8.31 0.06
CA ARG A 260 -6.43 8.92 -1.23
C ARG A 260 -5.74 10.28 -1.14
N ARG A 261 -6.14 11.09 -0.16
CA ARG A 261 -5.57 12.43 0.06
C ARG A 261 -4.18 12.33 0.70
N CYS A 262 -3.27 13.18 0.25
CA CYS A 262 -1.89 13.24 0.76
C CYS A 262 -1.78 14.31 1.85
N PRO A 263 -1.46 13.96 3.10
CA PRO A 263 -1.19 14.91 4.17
C PRO A 263 0.19 15.58 4.00
N ASN A 264 0.55 16.45 4.94
CA ASN A 264 1.85 17.14 4.92
C ASN A 264 3.02 16.15 5.05
N ALA A 265 3.94 16.20 4.07
CA ALA A 265 5.12 15.35 4.00
C ALA A 265 6.01 15.39 5.26
N ASN A 266 6.17 16.56 5.87
CA ASN A 266 7.02 16.72 7.06
C ASN A 266 6.38 16.05 8.27
N THR A 267 5.05 16.16 8.42
CA THR A 267 4.30 15.46 9.47
C THR A 267 4.46 13.95 9.33
N ILE A 268 4.41 13.42 8.10
CA ILE A 268 4.59 11.98 7.86
C ILE A 268 6.00 11.50 8.23
N LYS A 269 7.03 12.26 7.84
CA LYS A 269 8.41 11.96 8.22
C LYS A 269 8.61 11.98 9.73
N GLU A 270 8.00 12.96 10.39
CA GLU A 270 8.08 13.10 11.84
C GLU A 270 7.40 11.94 12.57
N VAL A 271 6.18 11.55 12.15
CA VAL A 271 5.47 10.42 12.74
C VAL A 271 6.23 9.11 12.56
N GLN A 272 6.80 8.86 11.37
CA GLN A 272 7.65 7.68 11.14
C GLN A 272 8.90 7.69 12.03
N ARG A 273 9.55 8.86 12.18
CA ARG A 273 10.70 9.02 13.07
C ARG A 273 10.32 8.72 14.52
N MET A 274 9.21 9.26 15.00
CA MET A 274 8.71 8.99 16.35
C MET A 274 8.50 7.50 16.60
N TYR A 275 7.85 6.79 15.67
CA TYR A 275 7.67 5.34 15.76
C TYR A 275 9.00 4.58 15.82
N ASN A 276 9.94 4.87 14.91
CA ASN A 276 11.25 4.21 14.86
C ASN A 276 12.11 4.50 16.10
N GLU A 277 11.92 5.66 16.73
CA GLU A 277 12.55 6.03 18.01
C GLU A 277 11.81 5.45 19.23
N GLY A 278 10.70 4.72 19.04
CA GLY A 278 9.89 4.16 20.13
C GLY A 278 9.09 5.20 20.92
N LYS A 279 8.90 6.40 20.37
CA LYS A 279 8.09 7.46 20.98
C LYS A 279 6.61 7.25 20.73
N GLU A 280 5.78 7.73 21.65
CA GLU A 280 4.34 7.69 21.49
C GLU A 280 3.85 8.69 20.44
N VAL A 281 2.93 8.25 19.59
CA VAL A 281 2.30 9.08 18.56
C VAL A 281 0.86 9.37 19.01
N ASP A 282 0.59 10.61 19.40
CA ASP A 282 -0.78 11.04 19.71
C ASP A 282 -1.49 11.54 18.46
N TYR A 283 -2.29 10.67 17.85
CA TYR A 283 -3.13 11.07 16.73
C TYR A 283 -4.29 11.99 17.12
N ASN A 284 -4.63 12.18 18.41
CA ASN A 284 -5.65 13.15 18.79
C ASN A 284 -5.15 14.58 18.68
N ALA A 285 -3.89 14.83 19.08
CA ALA A 285 -3.19 16.09 18.80
C ALA A 285 -3.04 16.36 17.29
N LEU A 286 -2.92 15.30 16.48
CA LEU A 286 -2.90 15.38 15.02
C LEU A 286 -4.33 15.43 14.47
N LEU A 287 -4.84 16.64 14.18
CA LEU A 287 -6.20 16.86 13.70
C LEU A 287 -6.50 16.29 12.30
N ASP A 288 -5.48 15.88 11.54
CA ASP A 288 -5.61 15.35 10.18
C ASP A 288 -5.64 13.82 10.15
N VAL A 289 -6.83 13.24 9.92
CA VAL A 289 -7.04 11.78 9.82
C VAL A 289 -6.38 11.16 8.58
N HIS A 290 -5.96 11.95 7.59
CA HIS A 290 -5.19 11.44 6.46
C HIS A 290 -3.74 11.07 6.85
N VAL A 291 -3.23 11.59 7.98
CA VAL A 291 -1.92 11.22 8.52
C VAL A 291 -1.87 9.73 8.90
N PRO A 292 -2.68 9.20 9.84
CA PRO A 292 -2.67 7.77 10.15
C PRO A 292 -3.00 6.90 8.92
N ALA A 293 -3.84 7.39 8.00
CA ALA A 293 -4.15 6.67 6.77
C ALA A 293 -2.91 6.49 5.86
N LEU A 294 -2.12 7.54 5.66
CA LEU A 294 -0.88 7.42 4.88
C LEU A 294 0.20 6.65 5.63
N ILE A 295 0.29 6.78 6.96
CA ILE A 295 1.22 5.99 7.77
C ILE A 295 0.92 4.49 7.64
N LEU A 296 -0.36 4.09 7.72
CA LEU A 296 -0.78 2.70 7.53
C LEU A 296 -0.37 2.17 6.15
N LYS A 297 -0.67 2.90 5.06
CA LYS A 297 -0.21 2.52 3.71
C LYS A 297 1.30 2.40 3.62
N THR A 298 2.02 3.33 4.25
CA THR A 298 3.48 3.38 4.23
C THR A 298 4.09 2.19 4.96
N PHE A 299 3.51 1.78 6.10
CA PHE A 299 3.94 0.60 6.83
C PHE A 299 3.93 -0.65 5.94
N PHE A 300 2.79 -0.95 5.30
CA PHE A 300 2.67 -2.10 4.40
C PHE A 300 3.62 -2.00 3.20
N ARG A 301 3.74 -0.81 2.63
CA ARG A 301 4.64 -0.55 1.50
C ARG A 301 6.10 -0.78 1.87
N GLU A 302 6.54 -0.48 3.07
CA GLU A 302 7.95 -0.54 3.46
C GLU A 302 8.36 -1.89 4.03
N LEU A 303 7.45 -2.87 4.10
CA LEU A 303 7.84 -4.23 4.44
C LEU A 303 8.90 -4.76 3.45
N PRO A 304 9.92 -5.49 3.92
CA PRO A 304 10.91 -6.13 3.05
C PRO A 304 10.29 -7.10 2.02
N GLU A 305 9.16 -7.70 2.39
CA GLU A 305 8.35 -8.61 1.59
C GLU A 305 6.88 -8.16 1.65
N PRO A 306 6.09 -8.25 0.55
CA PRO A 306 4.66 -7.91 0.60
C PRO A 306 3.91 -8.72 1.64
N ILE A 307 2.84 -8.14 2.19
CA ILE A 307 1.96 -8.88 3.13
C ILE A 307 1.39 -10.15 2.47
N MET A 308 1.20 -10.13 1.15
CA MET A 308 0.79 -11.29 0.35
C MET A 308 1.92 -12.25 -0.02
N THR A 309 3.14 -12.02 0.46
CA THR A 309 4.39 -12.78 0.15
C THR A 309 4.76 -12.83 -1.33
N PHE A 310 6.00 -13.19 -1.63
CA PHE A 310 6.44 -13.33 -3.03
C PHE A 310 5.97 -14.65 -3.66
N GLU A 311 5.75 -15.69 -2.85
CA GLU A 311 5.38 -17.04 -3.28
C GLU A 311 3.96 -17.08 -3.87
N LEU A 312 3.06 -16.21 -3.39
CA LEU A 312 1.67 -16.15 -3.89
C LEU A 312 1.51 -15.24 -5.12
N TYR A 313 2.55 -14.52 -5.53
CA TYR A 313 2.45 -13.52 -6.59
C TYR A 313 1.92 -14.11 -7.91
N ASP A 314 2.55 -15.18 -8.43
CA ASP A 314 2.16 -15.77 -9.71
C ASP A 314 0.73 -16.33 -9.67
N GLU A 315 0.31 -16.89 -8.54
CA GLU A 315 -1.05 -17.39 -8.36
C GLU A 315 -2.09 -16.25 -8.37
N ILE A 316 -1.79 -15.13 -7.70
CA ILE A 316 -2.61 -13.92 -7.75
C ILE A 316 -2.73 -13.41 -9.19
N MET A 317 -1.64 -13.41 -9.96
CA MET A 317 -1.66 -12.95 -11.36
C MET A 317 -2.53 -13.84 -12.24
N ASN A 318 -2.51 -15.16 -12.05
CA ASN A 318 -3.25 -16.11 -12.87
C ASN A 318 -4.77 -16.11 -12.60
N MET A 319 -5.25 -15.41 -11.55
CA MET A 319 -6.69 -15.38 -11.26
C MET A 319 -7.53 -14.65 -12.30
N HIS A 320 -6.94 -13.79 -13.12
CA HIS A 320 -7.67 -13.13 -14.21
C HIS A 320 -8.13 -14.11 -15.32
N ASP A 321 -7.55 -15.31 -15.39
CA ASP A 321 -7.94 -16.35 -16.34
C ASP A 321 -9.23 -17.07 -15.93
N LEU A 322 -9.66 -16.91 -14.67
CA LEU A 322 -10.89 -17.48 -14.15
C LEU A 322 -12.08 -16.60 -14.57
N GLN A 323 -12.88 -17.11 -15.51
CA GLN A 323 -14.08 -16.41 -16.01
C GLN A 323 -15.25 -16.47 -15.02
N ASP A 324 -15.31 -17.54 -14.20
CA ASP A 324 -16.39 -17.77 -13.25
C ASP A 324 -16.12 -17.05 -11.91
N ASN A 325 -17.13 -16.33 -11.41
CA ASN A 325 -17.00 -15.56 -10.17
C ASN A 325 -16.88 -16.46 -8.94
N ASP A 326 -17.60 -17.58 -8.89
CA ASP A 326 -17.51 -18.51 -7.74
C ASP A 326 -16.13 -19.17 -7.69
N ALA A 327 -15.58 -19.57 -8.84
CA ALA A 327 -14.21 -20.06 -8.96
C ALA A 327 -13.18 -19.01 -8.51
N ARG A 328 -13.36 -17.73 -8.87
CA ARG A 328 -12.49 -16.63 -8.41
C ARG A 328 -12.56 -16.45 -6.89
N ILE A 329 -13.75 -16.49 -6.30
CA ILE A 329 -13.95 -16.37 -4.85
C ILE A 329 -13.30 -17.55 -4.14
N ALA A 330 -13.51 -18.78 -4.63
CA ALA A 330 -12.90 -19.99 -4.08
C ALA A 330 -11.36 -19.94 -4.16
N ALA A 331 -10.80 -19.49 -5.28
CA ALA A 331 -9.36 -19.31 -5.44
C ALA A 331 -8.82 -18.25 -4.46
N CYS A 332 -9.48 -17.09 -4.33
CA CYS A 332 -9.12 -16.07 -3.34
C CYS A 332 -9.13 -16.65 -1.93
N ARG A 333 -10.17 -17.41 -1.58
CA ARG A 333 -10.31 -18.06 -0.27
C ARG A 333 -9.17 -19.04 -0.02
N SER A 334 -8.77 -19.87 -0.98
CA SER A 334 -7.64 -20.79 -0.82
C SER A 334 -6.32 -20.02 -0.59
N ILE A 335 -6.05 -18.99 -1.41
CA ILE A 335 -4.86 -18.12 -1.23
C ILE A 335 -4.83 -17.53 0.18
N ILE A 336 -5.95 -16.93 0.61
CA ILE A 336 -6.02 -16.16 1.86
C ILE A 336 -6.07 -17.06 3.09
N CYS A 337 -6.91 -18.10 3.10
CA CYS A 337 -7.15 -18.91 4.28
C CYS A 337 -6.17 -20.09 4.44
N GLU A 338 -5.67 -20.65 3.33
CA GLU A 338 -4.91 -21.91 3.36
C GLU A 338 -3.42 -21.71 3.14
N LYS A 339 -3.04 -20.78 2.26
CA LYS A 339 -1.65 -20.61 1.81
C LYS A 339 -0.91 -19.45 2.47
N LEU A 340 -1.62 -18.40 2.86
CA LEU A 340 -1.03 -17.23 3.49
C LEU A 340 -0.51 -17.58 4.91
N PRO A 341 0.73 -17.19 5.27
CA PRO A 341 1.26 -17.45 6.61
C PRO A 341 0.37 -16.84 7.71
N GLU A 342 0.32 -17.49 8.88
CA GLU A 342 -0.59 -17.13 9.97
C GLU A 342 -0.54 -15.64 10.36
N ARG A 343 0.68 -15.13 10.58
CA ARG A 343 0.91 -13.74 10.95
C ARG A 343 0.42 -12.78 9.86
N ASN A 344 0.72 -13.11 8.60
CA ASN A 344 0.29 -12.34 7.44
C ASN A 344 -1.24 -12.32 7.33
N TYR A 345 -1.89 -13.47 7.53
CA TYR A 345 -3.35 -13.57 7.55
C TYR A 345 -3.99 -12.67 8.61
N ILE A 346 -3.54 -12.76 9.87
CA ILE A 346 -4.09 -11.96 10.98
C ILE A 346 -3.97 -10.46 10.69
N ILE A 347 -2.79 -10.03 10.24
CA ILE A 347 -2.54 -8.61 9.89
C ILE A 347 -3.39 -8.18 8.69
N LEU A 348 -3.46 -9.01 7.64
CA LEU A 348 -4.22 -8.71 6.43
C LEU A 348 -5.71 -8.62 6.73
N GLN A 349 -6.28 -9.56 7.50
CA GLN A 349 -7.68 -9.53 7.89
C GLN A 349 -8.00 -8.27 8.69
N HIS A 350 -7.12 -7.87 9.63
CA HIS A 350 -7.31 -6.65 10.40
C HIS A 350 -7.32 -5.38 9.52
N LEU A 351 -6.48 -5.34 8.48
CA LEU A 351 -6.53 -4.29 7.47
C LEU A 351 -7.82 -4.37 6.63
N MET A 352 -8.15 -5.54 6.11
CA MET A 352 -9.27 -5.73 5.19
C MET A 352 -10.62 -5.44 5.84
N ASP A 353 -10.79 -5.73 7.13
CA ASP A 353 -11.95 -5.32 7.93
C ASP A 353 -12.16 -3.80 7.90
N LEU A 354 -11.10 -3.03 8.14
CA LEU A 354 -11.15 -1.56 8.06
C LEU A 354 -11.50 -1.08 6.65
N LEU A 355 -10.85 -1.65 5.64
CA LEU A 355 -11.05 -1.25 4.24
C LEU A 355 -12.46 -1.59 3.75
N HIS A 356 -12.99 -2.74 4.13
CA HIS A 356 -14.35 -3.16 3.84
C HIS A 356 -15.36 -2.17 4.45
N LYS A 357 -15.24 -1.85 5.74
CA LYS A 357 -16.09 -0.84 6.41
C LYS A 357 -16.05 0.53 5.75
N ILE A 358 -14.88 0.97 5.27
CA ILE A 358 -14.75 2.24 4.54
C ILE A 358 -15.45 2.18 3.19
N SER A 359 -15.39 1.03 2.51
CA SER A 359 -16.04 0.81 1.22
C SER A 359 -17.56 0.76 1.33
N GLU A 360 -18.10 0.19 2.41
CA GLU A 360 -19.55 0.23 2.71
C GLU A 360 -20.04 1.65 2.96
N ASN A 361 -19.17 2.54 3.46
CA ASN A 361 -19.46 3.95 3.66
C ASN A 361 -19.06 4.83 2.45
N SER A 362 -18.92 4.25 1.25
CA SER A 362 -18.42 4.95 0.05
C SER A 362 -19.28 6.14 -0.39
N ASP A 363 -20.57 6.19 -0.03
CA ASP A 363 -21.43 7.36 -0.25
C ASP A 363 -20.88 8.62 0.45
N LYS A 364 -20.26 8.46 1.61
CA LYS A 364 -19.63 9.54 2.38
C LYS A 364 -18.14 9.64 2.08
N THR A 365 -17.41 8.53 2.14
CA THR A 365 -15.94 8.52 1.98
C THR A 365 -15.51 8.74 0.54
N LYS A 366 -16.38 8.49 -0.44
CA LYS A 366 -16.07 8.46 -1.89
C LYS A 366 -15.02 7.39 -2.27
N MET A 367 -14.79 6.43 -1.38
CA MET A 367 -13.82 5.36 -1.55
C MET A 367 -14.53 4.01 -1.66
N SER A 368 -15.01 3.66 -2.85
CA SER A 368 -15.52 2.32 -3.16
C SER A 368 -14.41 1.26 -3.10
N ALA A 369 -14.76 -0.03 -3.10
CA ALA A 369 -13.79 -1.13 -3.14
C ALA A 369 -12.81 -1.00 -4.32
N ALA A 370 -13.29 -0.58 -5.50
CA ALA A 370 -12.45 -0.30 -6.67
C ALA A 370 -11.47 0.87 -6.43
N ASN A 371 -11.93 1.98 -5.81
CA ASN A 371 -11.06 3.12 -5.49
C ASN A 371 -10.02 2.75 -4.42
N ILE A 372 -10.40 1.93 -3.45
CA ILE A 372 -9.50 1.43 -2.40
C ILE A 372 -8.45 0.50 -3.01
N SER A 373 -8.83 -0.42 -3.90
CA SER A 373 -7.88 -1.36 -4.50
C SER A 373 -6.78 -0.63 -5.27
N ILE A 374 -7.12 0.38 -6.07
CA ILE A 374 -6.15 1.23 -6.79
C ILE A 374 -5.09 1.84 -5.86
N VAL A 375 -5.49 2.26 -4.65
CA VAL A 375 -4.56 2.88 -3.70
C VAL A 375 -3.79 1.85 -2.88
N PHE A 376 -4.38 0.70 -2.54
CA PHE A 376 -3.80 -0.30 -1.64
C PHE A 376 -3.03 -1.41 -2.34
N SER A 377 -3.47 -1.93 -3.49
CA SER A 377 -2.82 -3.07 -4.17
C SER A 377 -1.30 -2.96 -4.30
N PRO A 378 -0.69 -1.82 -4.72
CA PRO A 378 0.77 -1.73 -4.82
C PRO A 378 1.50 -1.70 -3.48
N ASN A 379 0.79 -1.59 -2.36
CA ASN A 379 1.32 -1.71 -1.00
C ASN A 379 1.02 -3.08 -0.38
N LEU A 380 0.29 -3.97 -1.07
CA LEU A 380 -0.03 -5.31 -0.56
C LEU A 380 0.60 -6.42 -1.40
N VAL A 381 0.78 -6.17 -2.71
CA VAL A 381 1.31 -7.12 -3.68
C VAL A 381 2.34 -6.41 -4.57
N TRP A 382 3.54 -6.99 -4.70
CA TRP A 382 4.53 -6.59 -5.69
C TRP A 382 5.49 -7.77 -5.98
N PRO A 383 6.08 -7.85 -7.18
CA PRO A 383 7.03 -8.89 -7.52
C PRO A 383 8.38 -8.65 -6.85
N ARG A 384 9.28 -9.65 -6.83
CA ARG A 384 10.66 -9.50 -6.30
C ARG A 384 11.45 -8.39 -6.98
N SER A 385 11.18 -8.11 -8.25
CA SER A 385 11.79 -6.99 -8.99
C SER A 385 11.27 -5.61 -8.55
N LYS A 386 10.23 -5.55 -7.70
CA LYS A 386 9.47 -4.36 -7.24
C LYS A 386 8.78 -3.53 -8.33
N ALA A 387 9.24 -3.62 -9.57
CA ALA A 387 8.69 -3.00 -10.75
C ALA A 387 7.44 -3.74 -11.26
N MET A 388 6.33 -3.02 -11.45
CA MET A 388 5.07 -3.58 -11.95
C MET A 388 4.59 -2.92 -13.24
N SER A 389 4.18 -3.72 -14.23
CA SER A 389 3.53 -3.19 -15.45
C SER A 389 2.10 -2.70 -15.15
N LEU A 390 1.51 -1.91 -16.05
CA LEU A 390 0.10 -1.50 -15.91
C LEU A 390 -0.87 -2.68 -15.94
N VAL A 391 -0.58 -3.71 -16.75
CA VAL A 391 -1.38 -4.93 -16.81
C VAL A 391 -1.32 -5.66 -15.47
N SER A 392 -0.11 -5.81 -14.94
CA SER A 392 0.12 -6.40 -13.62
C SER A 392 -0.64 -5.65 -12.53
N LEU A 393 -0.60 -4.31 -12.56
CA LEU A 393 -1.36 -3.47 -11.63
C LEU A 393 -2.88 -3.68 -11.74
N ALA A 394 -3.41 -3.78 -12.96
CA ALA A 394 -4.84 -4.03 -13.16
C ALA A 394 -5.28 -5.37 -12.57
N GLN A 395 -4.47 -6.42 -12.75
CA GLN A 395 -4.73 -7.76 -12.19
C GLN A 395 -4.74 -7.74 -10.65
N ILE A 396 -3.73 -7.13 -10.01
CA ILE A 396 -3.70 -7.03 -8.54
C ILE A 396 -4.78 -6.08 -7.98
N ASN A 397 -5.20 -5.06 -8.74
CA ASN A 397 -6.31 -4.19 -8.37
C ASN A 397 -7.63 -4.97 -8.39
N SER A 398 -7.83 -5.80 -9.41
CA SER A 398 -8.97 -6.70 -9.51
C SER A 398 -8.99 -7.69 -8.34
N PHE A 399 -7.85 -8.32 -8.04
CA PHE A 399 -7.72 -9.22 -6.89
C PHE A 399 -8.14 -8.55 -5.57
N VAL A 400 -7.54 -7.41 -5.22
CA VAL A 400 -7.85 -6.71 -3.96
C VAL A 400 -9.29 -6.20 -3.95
N ALA A 401 -9.85 -5.79 -5.09
CA ALA A 401 -11.26 -5.43 -5.17
C ALA A 401 -12.16 -6.64 -4.86
N THR A 402 -11.85 -7.83 -5.40
CA THR A 402 -12.57 -9.07 -5.08
C THR A 402 -12.50 -9.41 -3.59
N LEU A 403 -11.33 -9.23 -2.95
CA LEU A 403 -11.20 -9.42 -1.50
C LEU A 403 -12.13 -8.51 -0.69
N LEU A 404 -12.34 -7.27 -1.14
CA LEU A 404 -13.19 -6.29 -0.46
C LEU A 404 -14.68 -6.52 -0.72
N TYR A 405 -15.05 -6.86 -1.97
CA TYR A 405 -16.44 -7.13 -2.35
C TYR A 405 -16.98 -8.41 -1.71
N HIS A 406 -16.13 -9.43 -1.59
CA HIS A 406 -16.51 -10.74 -1.05
C HIS A 406 -15.82 -11.01 0.30
N TYR A 407 -15.65 -9.96 1.11
CA TYR A 407 -14.94 -10.02 2.38
C TYR A 407 -15.45 -11.16 3.27
N ASP A 408 -16.76 -11.22 3.52
CA ASP A 408 -17.37 -12.25 4.39
C ASP A 408 -17.23 -13.67 3.84
N ALA A 409 -17.22 -13.85 2.51
CA ALA A 409 -17.09 -15.16 1.88
C ALA A 409 -15.63 -15.67 1.87
N ILE A 410 -14.66 -14.75 1.86
CA ILE A 410 -13.23 -15.05 1.73
C ILE A 410 -12.56 -15.13 3.11
N PHE A 411 -12.85 -14.21 4.03
CA PHE A 411 -12.20 -14.10 5.34
C PHE A 411 -12.98 -14.85 6.44
N THR A 412 -13.10 -16.17 6.32
CA THR A 412 -13.94 -16.97 7.23
C THR A 412 -13.21 -17.66 8.37
N ARG A 413 -11.87 -17.52 8.49
CA ARG A 413 -11.17 -18.13 9.63
C ARG A 413 -11.41 -17.27 10.86
N GLU A 414 -11.87 -17.90 11.93
CA GLU A 414 -11.86 -17.28 13.25
C GLU A 414 -10.41 -17.18 13.73
N VAL A 415 -9.94 -15.95 13.95
CA VAL A 415 -8.69 -15.73 14.66
C VAL A 415 -8.97 -16.00 16.13
N ALA A 416 -8.49 -17.13 16.63
CA ALA A 416 -8.63 -17.46 18.05
C ALA A 416 -8.12 -16.29 18.88
N GLU A 417 -8.98 -15.68 19.71
CA GLU A 417 -8.59 -14.66 20.66
C GLU A 417 -7.45 -15.21 21.53
N GLN A 418 -6.21 -14.82 21.24
CA GLN A 418 -5.07 -15.26 22.04
C GLN A 418 -5.20 -14.59 23.41
N ARG A 419 -5.53 -15.44 24.39
CA ARG A 419 -5.76 -15.14 25.80
C ARG A 419 -4.85 -14.02 26.29
N ARG A 420 -5.45 -12.89 26.68
CA ARG A 420 -4.83 -11.99 27.67
C ARG A 420 -4.45 -12.85 28.87
N VAL A 421 -3.17 -12.92 29.18
CA VAL A 421 -2.68 -13.50 30.44
C VAL A 421 -3.39 -12.73 31.56
N PRO A 422 -4.15 -13.39 32.46
CA PRO A 422 -4.72 -12.71 33.62
C PRO A 422 -3.56 -12.15 34.46
N PRO A 423 -3.72 -10.98 35.11
CA PRO A 423 -2.70 -10.51 36.03
C PRO A 423 -2.49 -11.58 37.10
N THR A 424 -1.25 -12.03 37.24
CA THR A 424 -0.80 -12.85 38.36
C THR A 424 -1.23 -12.15 39.64
N ARG A 425 -2.10 -12.81 40.41
CA ARG A 425 -2.42 -12.37 41.77
C ARG A 425 -1.14 -12.47 42.59
N ASP A 426 -0.72 -11.33 43.11
CA ASP A 426 0.35 -11.24 44.09
C ASP A 426 0.05 -12.17 45.28
N HIS A 427 1.03 -12.99 45.61
CA HIS A 427 1.13 -13.64 46.91
C HIS A 427 1.77 -12.63 47.88
N ASP A 428 0.96 -12.07 48.76
CA ASP A 428 1.30 -11.82 50.17
C ASP A 428 0.03 -11.35 50.88
N ASP A 429 -0.49 -12.14 51.81
CA ASP A 429 -0.27 -11.86 53.23
C ASP A 429 -0.97 -12.92 54.09
N THR A 430 -0.20 -13.40 55.04
CA THR A 430 -0.53 -14.26 56.17
C THR A 430 -1.52 -13.61 57.14
N GLY A 431 -2.42 -14.41 57.73
CA GLY A 431 -3.05 -14.07 59.01
C GLY A 431 -4.54 -14.33 59.08
N GLY A 432 -4.94 -15.53 59.50
CA GLY A 432 -6.34 -15.87 59.78
C GLY A 432 -6.43 -17.10 60.68
N VAL A 433 -6.48 -16.85 61.98
CA VAL A 433 -6.68 -17.82 63.06
C VAL A 433 -8.05 -18.48 62.94
N THR A 434 -8.12 -19.81 63.00
CA THR A 434 -9.32 -20.55 63.40
C THR A 434 -8.95 -21.78 64.23
N GLN A 435 -9.56 -21.84 65.41
CA GLN A 435 -9.59 -22.97 66.35
C GLN A 435 -10.58 -24.05 65.89
N GLU A 436 -10.38 -25.25 66.45
CA GLU A 436 -11.38 -26.33 66.66
C GLU A 436 -11.86 -27.07 65.39
N THR A 437 -11.86 -28.40 65.26
CA THR A 437 -12.04 -29.51 66.22
C THR A 437 -11.58 -30.83 65.57
N THR A 438 -11.07 -31.76 66.38
CA THR A 438 -10.85 -33.21 66.13
C THR A 438 -12.18 -33.97 65.90
N PRO A 439 -12.22 -35.14 65.21
CA PRO A 439 -11.83 -36.40 65.84
C PRO A 439 -11.08 -37.45 64.99
N GLU A 440 -10.36 -38.26 65.77
CA GLU A 440 -9.75 -39.58 65.61
C GLU A 440 -10.26 -40.52 64.51
N THR A 441 -9.35 -41.31 63.92
CA THR A 441 -9.32 -42.79 64.12
C THR A 441 -8.06 -43.42 63.50
N HIS A 442 -7.34 -44.20 64.32
CA HIS A 442 -6.71 -45.53 64.12
C HIS A 442 -6.36 -46.01 62.68
N SER A 443 -5.27 -46.73 62.39
CA SER A 443 -4.32 -47.49 63.19
C SER A 443 -3.07 -47.87 62.35
N GLU A 444 -1.99 -48.18 63.07
CA GLU A 444 -1.02 -49.27 62.86
C GLU A 444 -0.16 -49.38 61.59
N GLY A 445 1.16 -49.46 61.80
CA GLY A 445 2.09 -49.94 60.77
C GLY A 445 3.55 -49.62 61.06
N GLN A 446 4.14 -50.35 62.00
CA GLN A 446 5.46 -50.24 62.62
C GLN A 446 6.67 -50.56 61.66
N PRO A 447 7.94 -50.60 62.12
CA PRO A 447 8.98 -49.65 61.71
C PRO A 447 10.26 -50.35 61.19
N LYS A 448 11.33 -49.57 60.97
CA LYS A 448 12.76 -49.86 61.29
C LYS A 448 13.64 -48.83 60.57
N ALA A 449 14.83 -48.44 60.99
CA ALA A 449 15.63 -48.42 62.22
C ALA A 449 17.06 -48.10 61.73
N ASN A 450 17.87 -47.54 62.63
CA ASN A 450 19.32 -47.29 62.56
C ASN A 450 19.75 -46.03 61.80
N GLY A 451 20.61 -45.18 62.36
CA GLY A 451 21.29 -45.23 63.65
C GLY A 451 22.37 -44.14 63.71
N SER A 452 22.59 -43.65 64.93
CA SER A 452 23.86 -43.26 65.55
C SER A 452 24.85 -42.39 64.75
N GLU A 453 25.11 -41.13 65.15
CA GLU A 453 26.06 -40.72 66.23
C GLU A 453 27.34 -40.21 65.53
N VAL A 454 27.87 -39.00 65.77
CA VAL A 454 28.87 -38.60 66.78
C VAL A 454 29.22 -37.13 66.41
N ALA A 455 28.94 -36.12 67.23
CA ALA A 455 29.78 -35.46 68.25
C ALA A 455 30.93 -34.54 67.78
N ASN A 456 31.15 -33.51 68.62
CA ASN A 456 32.21 -32.49 68.69
C ASN A 456 32.03 -31.25 67.80
N GLY A 457 32.07 -30.01 68.29
CA GLY A 457 32.48 -29.49 69.61
C GLY A 457 33.49 -28.36 69.42
N ASN A 458 33.20 -27.20 70.03
CA ASN A 458 34.14 -26.17 70.51
C ASN A 458 34.97 -25.40 69.43
N ASP A 459 35.40 -24.16 69.58
CA ASP A 459 35.37 -23.18 70.68
C ASP A 459 35.79 -21.80 70.11
N ALA A 460 35.46 -20.75 70.87
CA ALA A 460 36.26 -19.54 71.16
C ALA A 460 36.77 -18.63 70.00
N VAL A 461 36.35 -17.35 69.91
CA VAL A 461 36.81 -16.15 70.69
C VAL A 461 38.27 -15.80 70.30
N GLU A 462 38.61 -14.61 69.80
CA GLU A 462 38.62 -13.32 70.51
C GLU A 462 39.03 -12.15 69.58
N SER A 463 38.68 -10.94 70.00
CA SER A 463 39.18 -9.59 69.62
C SER A 463 38.47 -8.82 68.53
#